data_AF-A0A0G4NLU2-F1
#
_entry.id   AF-A0A0G4NLU2-F1
#
_cell.length_a   1.000
_cell.length_b   1.000
_cell.length_c   1.000
_cell.angle_alpha   90.00
_cell.angle_beta   90.00
_cell.angle_gamma   90.00
#
_symmetry.space_group_name_H-M   'P 1'
#
loop_
_entity.id
_entity.type
_entity.pdbx_description
1 polymer ?
#
loop_
_entity_poly.entity_id
_entity_poly.type
_entity_poly.pdbx_seq_one_letter_code
_entity_poly.pdbx_strand_id
1 'polypeptide(L)'
;MKVFSNSVTFNYSWEEVSTANWNKYCPWNDKSTHVIAVDTLARRVDPESGILRTERLITCKQTAPEWLKSLMGNTMDVSYMYETSYVDPARKTVTMVSQNLT
;
A
#
# COMPACT_ATOMS: atom_id res chain seq x y z
N MET A 1 -12.55 -5.87 -15.72
CA MET A 1 -13.10 -4.51 -15.98
C MET A 1 -12.20 -3.49 -15.29
N LYS A 2 -11.70 -2.47 -15.99
CA LYS A 2 -10.93 -1.36 -15.37
C LYS A 2 -11.91 -0.22 -15.10
N VAL A 3 -12.16 0.06 -13.83
CA VAL A 3 -13.16 1.07 -13.41
C VAL A 3 -12.58 2.48 -13.24
N PHE A 4 -11.26 2.61 -13.09
CA PHE A 4 -10.58 3.88 -12.85
C PHE A 4 -9.15 3.89 -13.40
N SER A 5 -8.66 5.07 -13.81
CA SER A 5 -7.26 5.33 -14.18
C SER A 5 -6.91 6.78 -13.85
N ASN A 6 -5.71 7.02 -13.35
CA ASN A 6 -5.19 8.37 -13.11
C ASN A 6 -3.70 8.44 -13.40
N SER A 7 -3.22 9.63 -13.80
CA SER A 7 -1.81 9.95 -14.01
C SER A 7 -1.48 11.25 -13.29
N VAL A 8 -0.42 11.22 -12.47
CA VAL A 8 0.04 12.37 -11.68
C VAL A 8 1.55 12.46 -11.80
N THR A 9 2.07 13.69 -11.94
CA THR A 9 3.51 13.98 -11.95
C THR A 9 3.93 14.53 -10.59
N PHE A 10 4.92 13.91 -9.96
CA PHE A 10 5.60 14.43 -8.79
C PHE A 10 6.89 15.14 -9.23
N ASN A 11 7.07 16.40 -8.85
CA ASN A 11 8.26 17.19 -9.20
C ASN A 11 9.45 16.87 -8.28
N TYR A 12 9.78 15.58 -8.15
CA TYR A 12 10.88 15.04 -7.35
C TYR A 12 11.59 13.96 -8.16
N SER A 13 12.83 13.65 -7.80
CA SER A 13 13.58 12.55 -8.40
C SER A 13 12.90 11.20 -8.17
N TRP A 14 13.25 10.21 -9.00
CA TRP A 14 12.75 8.85 -8.80
C TRP A 14 13.17 8.28 -7.44
N GLU A 15 14.39 8.58 -7.02
CA GLU A 15 14.98 8.15 -5.75
C GLU A 15 14.17 8.69 -4.55
N GLU A 16 13.76 9.96 -4.60
CA GLU A 16 12.91 10.57 -3.57
C GLU A 16 11.52 9.93 -3.55
N VAL A 17 10.86 9.82 -4.70
CA VAL A 17 9.48 9.28 -4.78
C VAL A 17 9.43 7.80 -4.41
N SER A 18 10.39 7.01 -4.90
CA SER A 18 10.49 5.59 -4.59
C SER A 18 10.78 5.35 -3.10
N THR A 19 11.65 6.15 -2.47
CA THR A 19 11.91 6.07 -1.03
C THR A 19 10.70 6.50 -0.20
N ALA A 20 10.03 7.59 -0.61
CA ALA A 20 8.83 8.09 0.06
C ALA A 20 7.70 7.06 0.05
N ASN A 21 7.56 6.28 -1.03
CA ASN A 21 6.55 5.23 -1.12
C ASN A 21 6.67 4.15 -0.02
N TRP A 22 7.90 3.88 0.45
CA TRP A 22 8.13 2.90 1.50
C TRP A 22 7.73 3.45 2.87
N ASN A 23 7.97 4.75 3.07
CA ASN A 23 7.70 5.48 4.30
C ASN A 23 6.37 6.26 4.27
N LYS A 24 5.49 5.99 3.30
CA LYS A 24 4.24 6.75 3.11
C LYS A 24 3.27 6.64 4.29
N TYR A 25 3.43 5.62 5.14
CA TYR A 25 2.66 5.46 6.37
C TYR A 25 3.58 5.71 7.56
N CYS A 26 3.69 6.96 7.99
CA CYS A 26 4.57 7.40 9.05
C CYS A 26 3.81 8.34 10.02
N PRO A 27 4.31 8.53 11.26
CA PRO A 27 3.62 9.35 12.27
C PRO A 27 3.30 10.79 11.86
N TRP A 28 4.04 11.34 10.89
CA TRP A 28 3.87 12.71 10.39
C TRP A 28 3.03 12.81 9.11
N ASN A 29 2.51 11.71 8.55
CA ASN A 29 1.58 11.76 7.42
C ASN A 29 0.11 11.81 7.91
N ASP A 30 -0.49 12.99 7.85
CA ASP A 30 -1.89 13.24 8.24
C ASP A 30 -2.93 12.84 7.17
N LYS A 31 -2.49 12.40 5.98
CA LYS A 31 -3.40 12.06 4.85
C LYS A 31 -3.87 10.62 4.85
N SER A 32 -3.30 9.75 5.68
CA SER A 32 -3.61 8.32 5.71
C SER A 32 -3.79 7.80 7.14
N THR A 33 -4.46 8.56 7.99
CA THR A 33 -4.71 8.25 9.41
C THR A 33 -5.49 6.96 9.66
N HIS A 34 -6.21 6.47 8.65
CA HIS A 34 -6.91 5.18 8.71
C HIS A 34 -5.94 3.98 8.66
N VAL A 35 -4.71 4.16 8.19
CA VAL A 35 -3.69 3.09 8.23
C VAL A 35 -3.03 3.10 9.60
N ILE A 36 -3.23 2.02 10.36
CA ILE A 36 -2.77 1.92 11.76
C ILE A 36 -1.56 1.00 11.94
N ALA A 37 -1.31 0.09 11.01
CA ALA A 37 -0.14 -0.77 11.02
C ALA A 37 0.29 -1.18 9.60
N VAL A 38 1.59 -1.41 9.44
CA VAL A 38 2.21 -1.88 8.19
C VAL A 38 3.34 -2.84 8.54
N ASP A 39 3.15 -4.11 8.19
CA ASP A 39 4.11 -5.17 8.47
C ASP A 39 4.76 -5.65 7.18
N THR A 40 6.08 -5.83 7.17
CA THR A 40 6.77 -6.48 6.05
C THR A 40 6.75 -7.98 6.26
N LEU A 41 6.00 -8.70 5.43
CA LEU A 41 5.86 -10.15 5.50
C LEU A 41 7.08 -10.86 4.89
N ALA A 42 7.56 -10.34 3.76
CA ALA A 42 8.72 -10.86 3.07
C ALA A 42 9.39 -9.79 2.21
N ARG A 43 10.71 -9.91 2.05
CA ARG A 43 11.50 -9.05 1.18
C ARG A 43 12.67 -9.82 0.61
N ARG A 44 12.82 -9.76 -0.72
CA ARG A 44 13.93 -10.41 -1.42
C ARG A 44 14.30 -9.66 -2.68
N VAL A 45 15.58 -9.66 -3.01
CA VAL A 45 16.08 -9.28 -4.33
C VAL A 45 16.06 -10.54 -5.19
N ASP A 46 15.43 -10.47 -6.34
CA ASP A 46 15.50 -11.53 -7.33
C ASP A 46 16.92 -11.57 -7.93
N PRO A 47 17.65 -12.69 -7.83
CA PRO A 47 19.06 -12.75 -8.21
C PRO A 47 19.30 -12.64 -9.72
N GLU A 48 18.31 -12.99 -10.55
CA GLU A 48 18.43 -12.94 -12.00
C GLU A 48 18.11 -11.54 -12.55
N SER A 49 17.01 -10.94 -12.09
CA SER A 49 16.55 -9.63 -12.56
C SER A 49 17.07 -8.43 -11.74
N GLY A 50 17.54 -8.67 -10.52
CA GLY A 50 17.92 -7.60 -9.58
C GLY A 50 16.73 -6.84 -8.98
N ILE A 51 15.50 -7.26 -9.25
CA ILE A 51 14.28 -6.59 -8.78
C ILE A 51 14.05 -6.87 -7.29
N LEU A 52 13.84 -5.81 -6.52
CA LEU A 52 13.47 -5.92 -5.10
C LEU A 52 11.96 -6.12 -4.98
N ARG A 53 11.55 -7.33 -4.58
CA ARG A 53 10.16 -7.68 -4.26
C ARG A 53 9.93 -7.58 -2.76
N THR A 54 8.93 -6.81 -2.36
CA THR A 54 8.50 -6.66 -0.96
C THR A 54 7.01 -6.96 -0.85
N GLU A 55 6.65 -7.76 0.15
CA GLU A 55 5.28 -8.14 0.50
C GLU A 55 4.94 -7.49 1.84
N ARG A 56 3.85 -6.74 1.89
CA ARG A 56 3.39 -6.03 3.10
C ARG A 56 1.94 -6.38 3.43
N LEU A 57 1.66 -6.48 4.73
CA LEU A 57 0.32 -6.47 5.28
C LEU A 57 0.04 -5.07 5.82
N ILE A 58 -1.05 -4.47 5.38
CA ILE A 58 -1.50 -3.14 5.82
C ILE A 58 -2.79 -3.33 6.60
N THR A 59 -2.82 -2.82 7.83
CA THR A 59 -4.02 -2.82 8.68
C THR A 59 -4.64 -1.43 8.67
N CYS A 60 -5.90 -1.38 8.23
CA CYS A 60 -6.69 -0.18 8.16
C CYS A 60 -7.79 -0.21 9.22
N LYS A 61 -7.97 0.90 9.94
CA LYS A 61 -9.14 1.12 10.79
C LYS A 61 -10.05 2.14 10.14
N GLN A 62 -11.23 1.71 9.73
CA GLN A 62 -12.18 2.52 8.99
C GLN A 62 -13.61 2.18 9.39
N THR A 63 -14.40 3.21 9.65
CA THR A 63 -15.79 3.06 10.09
C THR A 63 -16.63 2.56 8.93
N ALA A 64 -17.20 1.36 9.07
CA ALA A 64 -18.17 0.86 8.10
C ALA A 64 -19.40 1.80 8.03
N PRO A 65 -20.07 1.94 6.86
CA PRO A 65 -21.32 2.69 6.77
C PRO A 65 -22.35 2.19 7.79
N GLU A 66 -23.11 3.09 8.41
CA GLU A 66 -24.03 2.72 9.50
C GLU A 66 -25.07 1.67 9.09
N TRP A 67 -25.56 1.73 7.86
CA TRP A 67 -26.49 0.74 7.31
C TRP A 67 -25.87 -0.66 7.19
N LEU A 68 -24.55 -0.76 7.05
CA LEU A 68 -23.83 -2.03 7.00
C LEU A 68 -23.58 -2.58 8.41
N LYS A 69 -23.32 -1.68 9.37
CA LYS A 69 -23.16 -2.03 10.79
C LYS A 69 -24.42 -2.64 11.39
N SER A 70 -25.60 -2.19 10.95
CA SER A 70 -26.88 -2.78 11.40
C SER A 70 -27.12 -4.21 10.89
N LEU A 71 -26.49 -4.59 9.78
CA LEU A 71 -26.61 -5.92 9.17
C LEU A 71 -25.50 -6.90 9.62
N MET A 72 -24.27 -6.42 9.79
CA MET A 72 -23.10 -7.26 10.09
C MET A 72 -22.51 -7.07 11.50
N GLY A 73 -23.12 -6.22 12.32
CA GLY A 73 -22.62 -5.90 13.67
C GLY A 73 -21.44 -4.94 13.68
N ASN A 74 -20.95 -4.61 14.88
CA ASN A 74 -19.86 -3.65 15.12
C ASN A 74 -18.44 -4.22 14.83
N THR A 75 -18.33 -5.39 14.19
CA THR A 75 -17.07 -6.14 14.05
C THR A 75 -16.23 -5.78 12.82
N MET A 76 -16.64 -4.78 12.02
CA MET A 76 -16.01 -4.46 10.73
C MET A 76 -15.13 -3.20 10.72
N ASP A 77 -14.70 -2.72 11.87
CA ASP A 77 -13.91 -1.47 11.92
C ASP A 77 -12.43 -1.67 11.52
N VAL A 78 -11.96 -2.91 11.36
CA VAL A 78 -10.59 -3.23 10.93
C VAL A 78 -10.60 -4.06 9.65
N SER A 79 -9.83 -3.64 8.66
CA SER A 79 -9.62 -4.36 7.42
C SER A 79 -8.14 -4.54 7.10
N TYR A 80 -7.84 -5.59 6.34
CA TYR A 80 -6.49 -5.93 5.93
C TYR A 80 -6.33 -5.79 4.42
N MET A 81 -5.17 -5.29 4.01
CA MET A 81 -4.77 -5.14 2.62
C MET A 81 -3.41 -5.77 2.42
N TYR A 82 -3.30 -6.60 1.40
CA TYR A 82 -2.04 -7.19 0.97
C TYR A 82 -1.46 -6.36 -0.17
N GLU A 83 -0.23 -5.89 0.00
CA GLU A 83 0.48 -5.08 -1.00
C GLU A 83 1.77 -5.79 -1.40
N THR A 84 2.03 -5.90 -2.70
CA THR A 84 3.31 -6.32 -3.25
C THR A 84 3.91 -5.19 -4.08
N SER A 85 5.15 -4.81 -3.77
CA SER A 85 5.91 -3.83 -4.55
C SER A 85 7.11 -4.48 -5.25
N TYR A 86 7.38 -4.04 -6.48
CA TYR A 86 8.50 -4.43 -7.31
C TYR A 86 9.30 -3.17 -7.65
N VAL A 87 10.56 -3.12 -7.22
CA VAL A 87 11.47 -1.99 -7.50
C VAL A 87 12.55 -2.45 -8.45
N ASP A 88 12.61 -1.83 -9.63
CA ASP A 88 13.65 -2.04 -10.64
C ASP A 88 14.52 -0.77 -10.69
N PRO A 89 15.73 -0.79 -10.11
CA PRO A 89 16.62 0.37 -10.11
C PRO A 89 17.26 0.65 -11.47
N ALA A 90 17.38 -0.36 -12.35
CA ALA A 90 17.95 -0.18 -13.68
C ALA A 90 16.99 0.58 -14.60
N ARG A 91 15.69 0.27 -14.50
CA ARG A 91 14.63 0.97 -15.25
C ARG A 91 14.05 2.17 -14.52
N LYS A 92 14.45 2.39 -13.26
CA LYS A 92 13.87 3.40 -12.36
C LYS A 92 12.34 3.31 -12.33
N THR A 93 11.82 2.11 -12.06
CA THR A 93 10.38 1.86 -11.96
C THR A 93 10.02 1.25 -10.61
N VAL A 94 8.89 1.69 -10.07
CA VAL A 94 8.25 1.06 -8.91
C VAL A 94 6.85 0.67 -9.33
N THR A 95 6.55 -0.63 -9.26
CA THR A 95 5.21 -1.16 -9.51
C THR A 95 4.63 -1.68 -8.20
N MET A 96 3.39 -1.30 -7.90
CA MET A 96 2.70 -1.74 -6.70
C MET A 96 1.35 -2.33 -7.07
N VAL A 97 1.07 -3.49 -6.50
CA VAL A 97 -0.19 -4.17 -6.67
C VAL A 97 -0.74 -4.47 -5.29
N SER A 98 -2.00 -4.10 -5.09
CA SER A 98 -2.64 -4.24 -3.78
C SER A 98 -4.03 -4.81 -3.91
N GLN A 99 -4.43 -5.58 -2.91
CA GLN A 99 -5.76 -6.16 -2.81
C GLN A 99 -6.23 -6.20 -1.36
N ASN A 100 -7.54 -5.99 -1.16
CA ASN A 100 -8.15 -6.21 0.15
C ASN A 100 -8.21 -7.71 0.45
N LEU A 101 -7.97 -8.09 1.70
CA LEU A 101 -8.09 -9.47 2.18
C LEU A 101 -9.41 -9.73 2.92
N THR A 102 -9.99 -8.69 3.51
CA THR A 102 -11.21 -8.71 4.34
C THR A 102 -12.13 -7.57 3.96
#